data_AF-D3VQG8-F1
#
_entry.id   AF-D3VQG8-F1
#
_cell.length_a   1.000
_cell.length_b   1.000
_cell.length_c   1.000
_cell.angle_alpha   90.00
_cell.angle_beta   90.00
_cell.angle_gamma   90.00
#
_symmetry.space_group_name_H-M   'P 1'
#
loop_
_entity.id
_entity.type
_entity.pdbx_description
1 polymer ?
#
loop_
_entity_poly.entity_id
_entity_poly.type
_entity_poly.pdbx_seq_one_letter_code
_entity_poly.pdbx_strand_id
1 'polypeptide(L)'
;MKRVAIFYNAGTEFPWVLKHPKKEEIIGQFKSRKDAVFWYISFKLETLILLLNEKNEQVGQIAYIKDPDYNNKFIMIPQSSGLDANETYISLCDEFEIDPLKFYKLNTDAEIDEYIKHLKFSYSADPKTYFESRYEIKKRDKEEYLNADAKVKMKQIELAGLSDLDRHSRSEAAKELDDLSVTNTIIIEPSASVKENTMSVKKTEVVSEKEVMPEAKNEAAEKEVMTSSKMTEETKASDNKESIMISEEAKSTSTDSSMQMSTAMPKSKKQKSVGRIVGYVILALITLGVIAFGVICLLDWLGTTDLLPFISPK
;
A
#
# COMPACT_ATOMS: atom_id res chain seq x y z
N MET A 1 19.67 0.20 1.96
CA MET A 1 18.36 -0.05 2.61
C MET A 1 17.78 -1.34 2.06
N LYS A 2 16.93 -2.04 2.83
CA LYS A 2 16.37 -3.33 2.42
C LYS A 2 15.15 -3.16 1.50
N ARG A 3 14.66 -4.26 0.91
CA ARG A 3 13.43 -4.31 0.10
C ARG A 3 12.64 -5.58 0.39
N VAL A 4 11.34 -5.46 0.58
CA VAL A 4 10.41 -6.60 0.71
C VAL A 4 9.19 -6.39 -0.18
N ALA A 5 8.42 -7.44 -0.38
CA ALA A 5 7.05 -7.36 -0.88
C ALA A 5 6.16 -8.28 -0.05
N ILE A 6 4.90 -7.88 0.08
CA ILE A 6 3.83 -8.67 0.68
C ILE A 6 3.01 -9.24 -0.48
N PHE A 7 3.16 -10.54 -0.72
CA PHE A 7 2.48 -11.31 -1.77
C PHE A 7 1.19 -11.94 -1.22
N TYR A 8 0.26 -12.29 -2.09
CA TYR A 8 -0.94 -13.05 -1.74
C TYR A 8 -0.82 -14.51 -2.18
N ASN A 9 -1.15 -15.44 -1.29
CA ASN A 9 -1.09 -16.89 -1.49
C ASN A 9 -2.37 -17.57 -0.97
N ALA A 10 -3.37 -17.66 -1.85
CA ALA A 10 -4.67 -18.25 -1.56
C ALA A 10 -4.58 -19.70 -1.06
N GLY A 11 -5.56 -20.12 -0.24
CA GLY A 11 -5.66 -21.49 0.27
C GLY A 11 -4.77 -21.82 1.48
N THR A 12 -4.25 -20.80 2.18
CA THR A 12 -3.51 -20.94 3.44
C THR A 12 -4.21 -20.18 4.58
N GLU A 13 -3.97 -20.51 5.85
CA GLU A 13 -4.52 -19.75 6.99
C GLU A 13 -3.94 -18.32 7.07
N PHE A 14 -2.76 -18.13 6.48
CA PHE A 14 -1.96 -16.91 6.52
C PHE A 14 -1.62 -16.46 5.08
N PRO A 15 -2.60 -15.94 4.32
CA PRO A 15 -2.42 -15.73 2.88
C PRO A 15 -1.42 -14.63 2.50
N TRP A 16 -1.04 -13.74 3.42
CA TRP A 16 -0.14 -12.62 3.11
C TRP A 16 1.32 -12.96 3.42
N VAL A 17 2.09 -13.24 2.38
CA VAL A 17 3.46 -13.78 2.45
C VAL A 17 4.49 -12.65 2.31
N LEU A 18 5.26 -12.40 3.37
CA LEU A 18 6.30 -11.39 3.41
C LEU A 18 7.66 -11.98 2.98
N LYS A 19 8.27 -11.44 1.92
CA LYS A 19 9.62 -11.84 1.48
C LYS A 19 10.34 -10.81 0.61
N HIS A 20 11.64 -10.99 0.34
CA HIS A 20 12.33 -10.25 -0.72
C HIS A 20 11.85 -10.74 -2.12
N PRO A 21 11.52 -9.85 -3.08
CA PRO A 21 10.93 -10.26 -4.37
C PRO A 21 11.74 -11.24 -5.23
N LYS A 22 13.06 -11.35 -5.00
CA LYS A 22 13.95 -12.29 -5.73
C LYS A 22 14.50 -13.43 -4.86
N LYS A 23 13.96 -13.67 -3.66
CA LYS A 23 14.26 -14.88 -2.86
C LYS A 23 13.05 -15.81 -2.88
N GLU A 24 13.30 -17.12 -2.79
CA GLU A 24 12.26 -18.13 -2.61
C GLU A 24 11.86 -18.22 -1.13
N GLU A 25 12.88 -18.26 -0.26
CA GLU A 25 12.80 -18.14 1.20
C GLU A 25 11.88 -16.99 1.65
N ILE A 26 10.98 -17.31 2.57
CA ILE A 26 9.98 -16.41 3.17
C ILE A 26 10.43 -15.92 4.55
N ILE A 27 10.05 -14.70 4.91
CA ILE A 27 10.28 -14.13 6.24
C ILE A 27 9.17 -14.59 7.19
N GLY A 28 7.92 -14.48 6.74
CA GLY A 28 6.73 -14.96 7.45
C GLY A 28 5.46 -14.88 6.60
N GLN A 29 4.35 -15.35 7.16
CA GLN A 29 3.02 -15.37 6.55
C GLN A 29 1.97 -14.88 7.55
N PHE A 30 1.05 -13.99 7.14
CA PHE A 30 0.16 -13.24 8.03
C PHE A 30 -1.31 -13.25 7.56
N LYS A 31 -2.26 -12.81 8.42
CA LYS A 31 -3.70 -12.81 8.09
C LYS A 31 -4.14 -11.56 7.33
N SER A 32 -3.45 -10.43 7.50
CA SER A 32 -3.61 -9.23 6.68
C SER A 32 -2.27 -8.64 6.23
N ARG A 33 -2.29 -7.69 5.28
CA ARG A 33 -1.09 -6.88 4.94
C ARG A 33 -0.65 -6.02 6.11
N LYS A 34 -1.61 -5.46 6.86
CA LYS A 34 -1.37 -4.64 8.06
C LYS A 34 -0.58 -5.40 9.12
N ASP A 35 -0.99 -6.63 9.44
CA ASP A 35 -0.26 -7.53 10.33
C ASP A 35 1.22 -7.65 9.93
N ALA A 36 1.46 -7.91 8.63
CA ALA A 36 2.79 -8.14 8.07
C ALA A 36 3.66 -6.87 8.10
N VAL A 37 3.08 -5.70 7.78
CA VAL A 37 3.77 -4.41 7.89
C VAL A 37 4.08 -4.09 9.34
N PHE A 38 3.10 -4.14 10.24
CA PHE A 38 3.26 -3.79 11.66
C PHE A 38 4.30 -4.68 12.34
N TRP A 39 4.21 -6.00 12.12
CA TRP A 39 5.23 -6.94 12.59
C TRP A 39 6.62 -6.61 12.05
N TYR A 40 6.76 -6.32 10.75
CA TYR A 40 8.07 -6.08 10.14
C TYR A 40 8.71 -4.74 10.54
N ILE A 41 7.92 -3.67 10.69
CA ILE A 41 8.45 -2.34 11.06
C ILE A 41 8.94 -2.30 12.52
N SER A 42 8.50 -3.22 13.39
CA SER A 42 9.02 -3.37 14.76
C SER A 42 10.55 -3.60 14.79
N PHE A 43 11.12 -4.22 13.74
CA PHE A 43 12.55 -4.51 13.64
C PHE A 43 13.43 -3.27 13.36
N LYS A 44 12.82 -2.09 13.10
CA LYS A 44 13.48 -0.80 12.86
C LYS A 44 14.54 -0.84 11.74
N LEU A 45 14.23 -1.52 10.64
CA LEU A 45 15.09 -1.64 9.46
C LEU A 45 14.62 -0.70 8.34
N GLU A 46 15.48 0.19 7.84
CA GLU A 46 15.13 1.03 6.68
C GLU A 46 14.85 0.18 5.44
N THR A 47 13.61 0.23 4.95
CA THR A 47 13.09 -0.74 3.98
C THR A 47 12.06 -0.12 3.04
N LEU A 48 12.09 -0.52 1.77
CA LEU A 48 10.98 -0.31 0.83
C LEU A 48 10.10 -1.56 0.83
N ILE A 49 8.87 -1.42 1.33
CA ILE A 49 7.84 -2.47 1.37
C ILE A 49 6.96 -2.30 0.13
N LEU A 50 6.85 -3.33 -0.71
CA LEU A 50 5.92 -3.32 -1.83
C LEU A 50 4.61 -3.99 -1.44
N LEU A 51 3.50 -3.35 -1.81
CA LEU A 51 2.15 -3.82 -1.54
C LEU A 51 1.54 -4.37 -2.82
N LEU A 52 1.11 -5.63 -2.76
CA LEU A 52 0.42 -6.30 -3.85
C LEU A 52 -1.04 -6.57 -3.45
N ASN A 53 -1.91 -6.74 -4.45
CA ASN A 53 -3.29 -7.21 -4.26
C ASN A 53 -3.37 -8.75 -4.33
N GLU A 54 -4.60 -9.30 -4.24
CA GLU A 54 -4.85 -10.74 -4.30
C GLU A 54 -4.42 -11.41 -5.62
N LYS A 55 -4.30 -10.65 -6.71
CA LYS A 55 -3.80 -11.12 -8.01
C LYS A 55 -2.27 -11.08 -8.11
N ASN A 56 -1.59 -10.63 -7.05
CA ASN A 56 -0.15 -10.31 -7.02
C ASN A 56 0.27 -9.17 -7.98
N GLU A 57 -0.65 -8.26 -8.31
CA GLU A 57 -0.34 -7.01 -9.02
C GLU A 57 0.18 -5.99 -7.99
N GLN A 58 1.24 -5.22 -8.29
CA GLN A 58 1.77 -4.22 -7.36
C GLN A 58 0.86 -2.98 -7.36
N VAL A 59 0.07 -2.84 -6.29
CA VAL A 59 -0.90 -1.75 -6.10
C VAL A 59 -0.33 -0.55 -5.35
N GLY A 60 0.76 -0.71 -4.59
CA GLY A 60 1.42 0.39 -3.91
C GLY A 60 2.80 0.03 -3.35
N GLN A 61 3.36 0.94 -2.56
CA GLN A 61 4.56 0.73 -1.75
C GLN A 61 4.60 1.66 -0.54
N ILE A 62 5.35 1.29 0.49
CA ILE A 62 5.66 2.12 1.66
C ILE A 62 7.17 2.21 1.81
N ALA A 63 7.72 3.43 1.84
CA ALA A 63 9.10 3.65 2.27
C ALA A 63 9.14 3.85 3.78
N TYR A 64 9.70 2.88 4.51
CA TYR A 64 9.97 2.96 5.94
C TYR A 64 11.42 3.40 6.13
N ILE A 65 11.63 4.67 6.48
CA ILE A 65 12.96 5.31 6.56
C ILE A 65 13.08 6.20 7.79
N LYS A 66 14.31 6.50 8.21
CA LYS A 66 14.58 7.59 9.15
C LYS A 66 14.49 8.93 8.44
N ASP A 67 13.79 9.87 9.09
CA ASP A 67 13.64 11.26 8.67
C ASP A 67 14.52 12.18 9.55
N PRO A 68 15.53 12.87 8.99
CA PRO A 68 16.36 13.82 9.73
C PRO A 68 15.54 14.92 10.39
N ASP A 69 14.52 15.45 9.69
CA ASP A 69 13.71 16.59 10.13
C ASP A 69 12.80 16.21 11.32
N TYR A 70 12.50 14.93 11.46
CA TYR A 70 11.74 14.37 12.59
C TYR A 70 12.64 13.67 13.62
N ASN A 71 13.76 14.32 13.99
CA ASN A 71 14.70 13.85 15.01
C ASN A 71 15.27 12.44 14.75
N ASN A 72 15.47 12.06 13.48
CA ASN A 72 15.91 10.72 13.05
C ASN A 72 14.97 9.56 13.49
N LYS A 73 13.70 9.87 13.81
CA LYS A 73 12.66 8.86 13.99
C LYS A 73 12.29 8.22 12.65
N PHE A 74 11.64 7.06 12.71
CA PHE A 74 11.11 6.39 11.53
C PHE A 74 9.77 6.98 11.10
N ILE A 75 9.62 7.20 9.79
CA ILE A 75 8.39 7.59 9.11
C ILE A 75 7.99 6.50 8.10
N MET A 76 6.72 6.49 7.71
CA MET A 76 6.15 5.61 6.68
C MET A 76 5.56 6.47 5.57
N ILE A 77 6.21 6.51 4.41
CA ILE A 77 5.73 7.25 3.23
C ILE A 77 4.99 6.26 2.32
N PRO A 78 3.64 6.23 2.30
CA PRO A 78 2.89 5.39 1.38
C PRO A 78 2.85 6.03 -0.01
N GLN A 79 2.78 5.20 -1.04
CA GLN A 79 2.67 5.60 -2.43
C GLN A 79 1.77 4.62 -3.19
N SER A 80 0.71 5.15 -3.79
CA SER A 80 -0.17 4.40 -4.70
C SER A 80 0.53 4.06 -6.02
N SER A 81 0.01 3.04 -6.70
CA SER A 81 0.36 2.73 -8.11
C SER A 81 -0.49 3.51 -9.11
N GLY A 82 -1.72 3.89 -8.73
CA GLY A 82 -2.76 4.38 -9.64
C GLY A 82 -3.40 3.29 -10.53
N LEU A 83 -3.06 2.02 -10.33
CA LEU A 83 -3.57 0.89 -11.14
C LEU A 83 -4.87 0.29 -10.61
N ASP A 84 -5.11 0.37 -9.31
CA ASP A 84 -6.33 -0.09 -8.65
C ASP A 84 -7.02 1.10 -7.98
N ALA A 85 -8.28 1.34 -8.32
CA ALA A 85 -9.06 2.49 -7.85
C ALA A 85 -9.36 2.44 -6.34
N ASN A 86 -9.20 1.28 -5.70
CA ASN A 86 -9.39 1.11 -4.26
C ASN A 86 -8.09 1.39 -3.46
N GLU A 87 -6.93 1.37 -4.12
CA GLU A 87 -5.58 1.42 -3.53
C GLU A 87 -4.97 2.82 -3.72
N THR A 88 -5.76 3.84 -3.36
CA THR A 88 -5.40 5.26 -3.41
C THR A 88 -4.36 5.61 -2.35
N TYR A 89 -3.71 6.78 -2.48
CA TYR A 89 -2.83 7.29 -1.42
C TYR A 89 -3.52 7.35 -0.04
N ILE A 90 -4.81 7.72 0.01
CA ILE A 90 -5.57 7.88 1.27
C ILE A 90 -5.90 6.52 1.90
N SER A 91 -6.45 5.57 1.13
CA SER A 91 -6.78 4.24 1.67
C SER A 91 -5.54 3.47 2.13
N LEU A 92 -4.36 3.74 1.56
CA LEU A 92 -3.08 3.26 2.08
C LEU A 92 -2.64 3.98 3.37
N CYS A 93 -2.97 5.25 3.58
CA CYS A 93 -2.75 5.90 4.88
C CYS A 93 -3.68 5.32 5.95
N ASP A 94 -4.94 5.04 5.61
CA ASP A 94 -5.94 4.49 6.52
C ASP A 94 -5.64 3.03 6.92
N GLU A 95 -5.27 2.16 5.96
CA GLU A 95 -4.95 0.74 6.23
C GLU A 95 -3.80 0.62 7.24
N PHE A 96 -2.73 1.39 7.05
CA PHE A 96 -1.49 1.30 7.82
C PHE A 96 -1.37 2.35 8.94
N GLU A 97 -2.46 3.08 9.23
CA GLU A 97 -2.54 4.11 10.29
C GLU A 97 -1.41 5.14 10.23
N ILE A 98 -1.36 5.90 9.13
CA ILE A 98 -0.35 6.91 8.82
C ILE A 98 -0.99 8.30 8.72
N ASP A 99 -0.38 9.32 9.34
CA ASP A 99 -0.70 10.73 9.15
C ASP A 99 -0.41 11.13 7.68
N PRO A 100 -1.44 11.50 6.87
CA PRO A 100 -1.32 11.69 5.43
C PRO A 100 -0.64 13.02 5.03
N LEU A 101 -0.14 13.81 6.00
CA LEU A 101 0.70 14.98 5.74
C LEU A 101 2.11 14.82 6.31
N LYS A 102 2.25 14.14 7.46
CA LYS A 102 3.52 14.05 8.19
C LYS A 102 4.24 12.71 8.04
N PHE A 103 3.59 11.69 7.47
CA PHE A 103 4.13 10.32 7.35
C PHE A 103 4.42 9.63 8.69
N TYR A 104 3.88 10.16 9.79
CA TYR A 104 4.02 9.59 11.12
C TYR A 104 3.01 8.46 11.30
N LYS A 105 3.40 7.39 11.99
CA LYS A 105 2.45 6.38 12.45
C LYS A 105 1.53 6.99 13.49
N LEU A 106 0.22 6.78 13.36
CA LEU A 106 -0.77 7.19 14.35
C LEU A 106 -0.63 6.33 15.63
N ASN A 107 -0.31 5.04 15.47
CA ASN A 107 0.09 4.19 16.59
C ASN A 107 1.54 4.47 17.03
N THR A 108 1.72 4.59 18.34
CA THR A 108 3.04 4.55 18.99
C THR A 108 3.72 3.21 18.77
N ASP A 109 5.03 3.16 19.00
CA ASP A 109 5.78 1.90 18.94
C ASP A 109 5.31 0.90 20.03
N ALA A 110 4.88 1.38 21.20
CA ALA A 110 4.38 0.51 22.28
C ALA A 110 3.04 -0.15 21.95
N GLU A 111 2.13 0.55 21.26
CA GLU A 111 0.84 -0.01 20.82
C GLU A 111 1.03 -1.06 19.73
N ILE A 112 1.96 -0.84 18.79
CA ILE A 112 2.34 -1.81 17.77
C ILE A 112 3.01 -3.04 18.42
N ASP A 113 3.94 -2.84 19.36
CA ASP A 113 4.60 -3.94 20.07
C ASP A 113 3.61 -4.75 20.94
N GLU A 114 2.57 -4.12 21.50
CA GLU A 114 1.49 -4.83 22.20
C GLU A 114 0.60 -5.61 21.23
N TYR A 115 0.14 -4.98 20.14
CA TYR A 115 -0.65 -5.63 19.08
C TYR A 115 0.07 -6.86 18.51
N ILE A 116 1.38 -6.78 18.29
CA ILE A 116 2.21 -7.89 17.78
C ILE A 116 2.21 -9.11 18.70
N LYS A 117 2.13 -8.95 20.04
CA LYS A 117 2.11 -10.09 20.98
C LYS A 117 0.91 -11.01 20.78
N HIS A 118 -0.19 -10.47 20.28
CA HIS A 118 -1.46 -11.18 20.07
C HIS A 118 -1.65 -11.64 18.62
N LEU A 119 -0.73 -11.29 17.70
CA LEU A 119 -0.76 -11.77 16.32
C LEU A 119 -0.51 -13.28 16.24
N LYS A 120 -1.36 -13.95 15.45
CA LYS A 120 -1.09 -15.31 14.97
C LYS A 120 -0.58 -15.21 13.54
N PHE A 121 0.61 -15.73 13.30
CA PHE A 121 1.31 -15.69 12.01
C PHE A 121 2.30 -16.86 11.93
N SER A 122 2.72 -17.21 10.71
CA SER A 122 3.81 -18.16 10.51
C SER A 122 5.13 -17.40 10.40
N TYR A 123 6.13 -17.78 11.20
CA TYR A 123 7.48 -17.21 11.18
C TYR A 123 8.45 -18.18 10.49
N SER A 124 9.40 -17.66 9.69
CA SER A 124 10.28 -18.52 8.89
C SER A 124 11.74 -18.04 8.81
N ALA A 125 11.99 -16.73 8.79
CA ALA A 125 13.35 -16.18 8.80
C ALA A 125 13.41 -14.82 9.51
N ASP A 126 14.56 -14.53 10.17
CA ASP A 126 14.79 -13.27 10.87
C ASP A 126 15.05 -12.10 9.89
N PRO A 127 14.25 -11.01 9.93
CA PRO A 127 14.48 -9.80 9.15
C PRO A 127 15.89 -9.20 9.25
N LYS A 128 16.62 -9.36 10.36
CA LYS A 128 17.95 -8.76 10.52
C LYS A 128 19.03 -9.53 9.74
N THR A 129 18.97 -10.86 9.71
CA THR A 129 19.94 -11.74 9.03
C THR A 129 19.55 -12.15 7.61
N TYR A 130 18.26 -12.12 7.25
CA TYR A 130 17.73 -12.56 5.94
C TYR A 130 18.28 -11.83 4.70
N PHE A 131 18.75 -10.57 4.82
CA PHE A 131 19.13 -9.73 3.69
C PHE A 131 20.64 -9.66 3.44
N GLU A 132 21.13 -10.49 2.52
CA GLU A 132 22.44 -10.36 1.89
C GLU A 132 22.62 -9.00 1.20
N SER A 133 23.81 -8.41 1.26
CA SER A 133 24.11 -7.07 0.74
C SER A 133 23.78 -6.87 -0.75
N ARG A 134 23.82 -7.95 -1.56
CA ARG A 134 23.44 -7.93 -2.99
C ARG A 134 21.96 -7.63 -3.28
N TYR A 135 21.11 -7.64 -2.25
CA TYR A 135 19.68 -7.33 -2.34
C TYR A 135 19.31 -5.97 -1.75
N GLU A 136 20.29 -5.18 -1.29
CA GLU A 136 20.03 -3.82 -0.88
C GLU A 136 19.79 -2.88 -2.07
N ILE A 137 18.97 -1.86 -1.84
CA ILE A 137 18.73 -0.76 -2.77
C ILE A 137 19.31 0.54 -2.19
N LYS A 138 19.64 1.48 -3.07
CA LYS A 138 20.03 2.85 -2.69
C LYS A 138 18.85 3.52 -1.98
N LYS A 139 19.10 4.19 -0.84
CA LYS A 139 18.14 5.13 -0.26
C LYS A 139 18.00 6.33 -1.20
N ARG A 140 16.78 6.85 -1.31
CA ARG A 140 16.43 8.07 -2.03
C ARG A 140 16.07 9.17 -1.03
N ASP A 141 15.93 10.38 -1.53
CA ASP A 141 15.41 11.49 -0.73
C ASP A 141 13.88 11.35 -0.57
N LYS A 142 13.32 11.98 0.46
CA LYS A 142 11.94 11.81 0.94
C LYS A 142 10.91 12.09 -0.17
N GLU A 143 11.19 13.11 -0.98
CA GLU A 143 10.34 13.63 -2.05
C GLU A 143 10.32 12.73 -3.29
N GLU A 144 11.32 11.84 -3.47
CA GLU A 144 11.39 10.82 -4.52
C GLU A 144 10.48 9.59 -4.26
N TYR A 145 9.96 9.44 -3.04
CA TYR A 145 8.99 8.39 -2.70
C TYR A 145 7.53 8.82 -2.93
N LEU A 146 7.29 10.11 -3.19
CA LEU A 146 5.96 10.68 -3.41
C LEU A 146 5.64 10.79 -4.91
N ASN A 147 4.61 10.07 -5.37
CA ASN A 147 4.07 10.19 -6.72
C ASN A 147 3.16 11.43 -6.86
N ALA A 148 2.61 11.65 -8.07
CA ALA A 148 1.69 12.75 -8.33
C ALA A 148 0.37 12.65 -7.53
N ASP A 149 -0.20 11.45 -7.40
CA ASP A 149 -1.43 11.20 -6.61
C ASP A 149 -1.23 11.62 -5.15
N ALA A 150 -0.16 11.16 -4.48
CA ALA A 150 0.17 11.56 -3.12
C ALA A 150 0.33 13.09 -3.00
N LYS A 151 1.10 13.73 -3.90
CA LYS A 151 1.32 15.18 -3.89
C LYS A 151 0.03 15.99 -4.08
N VAL A 152 -0.88 15.53 -4.96
CA VAL A 152 -2.21 16.13 -5.15
C VAL A 152 -3.09 15.91 -3.91
N LYS A 153 -3.09 14.71 -3.32
CA LYS A 153 -3.91 14.37 -2.15
C LYS A 153 -3.48 15.11 -0.89
N MET A 154 -2.17 15.25 -0.66
CA MET A 154 -1.62 16.07 0.43
C MET A 154 -2.13 17.51 0.33
N LYS A 155 -1.98 18.17 -0.83
CA LYS A 155 -2.45 19.55 -1.03
C LYS A 155 -3.98 19.69 -0.91
N GLN A 156 -4.75 18.68 -1.30
CA GLN A 156 -6.20 18.64 -1.08
C GLN A 156 -6.55 18.61 0.41
N ILE A 157 -5.80 17.88 1.23
CA ILE A 157 -5.98 17.87 2.69
C ILE A 157 -5.52 19.19 3.32
N GLU A 158 -4.39 19.75 2.89
CA GLU A 158 -3.88 21.04 3.37
C GLU A 158 -4.88 22.17 3.10
N LEU A 159 -5.44 22.24 1.89
CA LEU A 159 -6.50 23.20 1.54
C LEU A 159 -7.80 22.99 2.32
N ALA A 160 -8.15 21.74 2.66
CA ALA A 160 -9.30 21.44 3.50
C ALA A 160 -9.07 21.79 4.99
N GLY A 161 -7.82 21.77 5.46
CA GLY A 161 -7.45 22.30 6.78
C GLY A 161 -7.37 23.83 6.81
N LEU A 162 -7.04 24.46 5.68
CA LEU A 162 -6.94 25.92 5.54
C LEU A 162 -8.28 26.63 5.28
N SER A 163 -9.35 25.91 4.92
CA SER A 163 -10.68 26.51 4.66
C SER A 163 -11.24 27.28 5.85
N ASP A 164 -10.80 26.90 7.05
CA ASP A 164 -11.32 27.40 8.32
C ASP A 164 -10.50 28.59 8.86
N LEU A 165 -9.37 28.96 8.21
CA LEU A 165 -8.41 29.92 8.77
C LEU A 165 -8.04 31.13 7.90
N ASP A 166 -7.89 31.02 6.57
CA ASP A 166 -7.61 32.20 5.72
C ASP A 166 -8.07 32.04 4.24
N ARG A 167 -8.53 33.15 3.65
CA ARG A 167 -8.83 33.28 2.22
C ARG A 167 -7.59 33.50 1.36
N HIS A 168 -6.54 34.15 1.85
CA HIS A 168 -5.36 34.46 1.02
C HIS A 168 -4.52 33.22 0.73
N SER A 169 -4.13 32.46 1.76
CA SER A 169 -3.39 31.19 1.62
C SER A 169 -4.08 30.20 0.68
N ARG A 170 -5.42 30.17 0.69
CA ARG A 170 -6.22 29.33 -0.20
C ARG A 170 -6.03 29.66 -1.68
N SER A 171 -5.67 30.89 -2.04
CA SER A 171 -5.50 31.32 -3.43
C SER A 171 -4.14 30.95 -4.04
N GLU A 172 -3.16 30.56 -3.23
CA GLU A 172 -1.84 30.15 -3.69
C GLU A 172 -1.79 28.63 -3.84
N ALA A 173 -2.10 27.89 -2.76
CA ALA A 173 -2.16 26.43 -2.78
C ALA A 173 -3.19 25.87 -3.79
N ALA A 174 -4.26 26.60 -4.12
CA ALA A 174 -5.19 26.20 -5.20
C ALA A 174 -4.55 26.26 -6.59
N LYS A 175 -3.76 27.30 -6.90
CA LYS A 175 -3.04 27.40 -8.19
C LYS A 175 -2.03 26.27 -8.34
N GLU A 176 -1.32 25.95 -7.27
CA GLU A 176 -0.37 24.84 -7.29
C GLU A 176 -1.03 23.44 -7.39
N LEU A 177 -2.34 23.33 -7.12
CA LEU A 177 -3.12 22.13 -7.45
C LEU A 177 -3.51 22.11 -8.92
N ASP A 178 -3.95 23.24 -9.47
CA ASP A 178 -4.26 23.36 -10.89
C ASP A 178 -3.03 23.02 -11.74
N ASP A 179 -1.84 23.55 -11.43
CA ASP A 179 -0.57 23.24 -12.11
C ASP A 179 -0.20 21.74 -12.08
N LEU A 180 -0.43 21.08 -10.93
CA LEU A 180 -0.22 19.63 -10.77
C LEU A 180 -1.29 18.79 -11.50
N SER A 181 -2.48 19.32 -11.74
CA SER A 181 -3.52 18.65 -12.53
C SER A 181 -3.30 18.82 -14.03
N VAL A 182 -2.92 20.01 -14.49
CA VAL A 182 -2.66 20.35 -15.89
C VAL A 182 -1.50 19.51 -16.43
N THR A 183 -0.43 19.33 -15.66
CA THR A 183 0.70 18.46 -16.03
C THR A 183 0.35 16.97 -16.16
N ASN A 184 -0.82 16.53 -15.71
CA ASN A 184 -1.34 15.16 -15.90
C ASN A 184 -2.41 15.07 -17.01
N THR A 185 -2.68 16.14 -17.76
CA THR A 185 -3.68 16.12 -18.85
C THR A 185 -3.10 15.43 -20.10
N ILE A 186 -3.22 14.10 -20.14
CA ILE A 186 -3.13 13.36 -21.40
C ILE A 186 -4.25 13.88 -22.31
N ILE A 187 -3.90 14.29 -23.53
CA ILE A 187 -4.84 14.89 -24.48
C ILE A 187 -5.86 13.83 -24.91
N ILE A 188 -7.10 13.99 -24.45
CA ILE A 188 -8.28 13.31 -25.01
C ILE A 188 -9.04 14.37 -25.80
N GLU A 189 -9.07 14.21 -27.12
CA GLU A 189 -9.76 15.17 -28.01
C GLU A 189 -11.29 15.12 -27.79
N PRO A 190 -11.98 16.27 -27.69
CA PRO A 190 -13.43 16.32 -27.50
C PRO A 190 -14.15 16.07 -28.83
N SER A 191 -14.44 14.82 -29.15
CA SER A 191 -15.26 14.45 -30.31
C SER A 191 -16.72 14.86 -30.11
N ALA A 192 -17.11 16.02 -30.64
CA ALA A 192 -18.46 16.54 -30.55
C ALA A 192 -19.40 15.90 -31.59
N SER A 193 -20.56 15.39 -31.15
CA SER A 193 -21.86 15.91 -31.62
C SER A 193 -23.07 15.15 -31.06
N VAL A 194 -23.94 15.93 -30.42
CA VAL A 194 -25.34 15.69 -30.07
C VAL A 194 -26.14 14.84 -31.08
N LYS A 195 -26.96 13.92 -30.56
CA LYS A 195 -28.37 13.79 -30.99
C LYS A 195 -29.30 13.64 -29.79
N GLU A 196 -30.36 14.44 -29.78
CA GLU A 196 -31.43 14.39 -28.78
C GLU A 196 -32.31 13.15 -28.95
N ASN A 197 -33.00 12.75 -27.88
CA ASN A 197 -34.42 12.47 -28.01
C ASN A 197 -35.17 12.76 -26.70
N THR A 198 -36.47 13.04 -26.79
CA THR A 198 -37.18 13.87 -25.81
C THR A 198 -38.37 13.14 -25.15
N MET A 199 -38.82 13.63 -23.99
CA MET A 199 -39.95 13.15 -23.16
C MET A 199 -39.71 11.83 -22.40
N SER A 200 -40.38 11.57 -21.27
CA SER A 200 -41.59 12.24 -20.73
C SER A 200 -41.53 12.56 -19.24
N VAL A 201 -42.31 13.55 -18.83
CA VAL A 201 -42.52 13.95 -17.42
C VAL A 201 -43.65 13.13 -16.81
N LYS A 202 -43.48 12.67 -15.57
CA LYS A 202 -44.60 12.45 -14.64
C LYS A 202 -44.23 12.88 -13.23
N LYS A 203 -45.25 13.24 -12.44
CA LYS A 203 -45.16 14.15 -11.29
C LYS A 203 -46.00 13.64 -10.12
N THR A 204 -45.33 13.22 -9.05
CA THR A 204 -45.83 12.99 -7.68
C THR A 204 -44.63 12.72 -6.78
N GLU A 205 -44.56 13.09 -5.50
CA GLU A 205 -45.19 14.20 -4.77
C GLU A 205 -44.34 14.44 -3.50
N VAL A 206 -44.30 15.66 -2.97
CA VAL A 206 -43.51 15.98 -1.76
C VAL A 206 -44.42 16.06 -0.55
N VAL A 207 -44.13 15.25 0.47
CA VAL A 207 -44.57 15.50 1.85
C VAL A 207 -43.37 15.40 2.76
N SER A 208 -43.07 16.51 3.44
CA SER A 208 -42.10 16.61 4.52
C SER A 208 -42.84 16.87 5.82
N GLU A 209 -42.57 16.09 6.86
CA GLU A 209 -42.89 16.48 8.24
C GLU A 209 -41.61 16.49 9.09
N LYS A 210 -41.58 17.41 10.04
CA LYS A 210 -40.43 17.75 10.90
C LYS A 210 -41.02 18.28 12.22
N GLU A 211 -40.30 18.06 13.33
CA GLU A 211 -40.61 18.63 14.65
C GLU A 211 -41.89 18.04 15.29
N VAL A 212 -42.08 18.03 16.62
CA VAL A 212 -41.35 18.67 17.74
C VAL A 212 -41.16 17.64 18.90
N MET A 213 -40.16 17.87 19.75
CA MET A 213 -40.11 17.29 21.12
C MET A 213 -41.26 17.81 22.01
N PRO A 214 -41.43 17.21 23.20
CA PRO A 214 -41.47 18.01 24.41
C PRO A 214 -40.38 17.63 25.42
N GLU A 215 -40.06 18.56 26.31
CA GLU A 215 -39.04 18.49 27.36
C GLU A 215 -39.66 18.90 28.71
N ALA A 216 -39.01 18.54 29.83
CA ALA A 216 -39.29 19.01 31.20
C ALA A 216 -40.61 18.48 31.85
N LYS A 217 -40.73 18.31 33.19
CA LYS A 217 -39.79 18.55 34.30
C LYS A 217 -40.18 17.83 35.61
N ASN A 218 -39.21 17.80 36.56
CA ASN A 218 -39.35 17.73 38.03
C ASN A 218 -39.70 16.39 38.74
N GLU A 219 -39.34 16.15 40.03
CA GLU A 219 -38.26 16.64 40.92
C GLU A 219 -38.34 15.91 42.30
N ALA A 220 -37.19 15.69 42.97
CA ALA A 220 -37.04 15.18 44.37
C ALA A 220 -37.52 13.71 44.63
N ALA A 221 -37.15 13.03 45.74
CA ALA A 221 -36.43 13.46 46.95
C ALA A 221 -35.50 12.37 47.55
N GLU A 222 -34.79 12.75 48.63
CA GLU A 222 -33.96 11.99 49.58
C GLU A 222 -34.63 10.68 50.10
N LYS A 223 -33.97 9.68 50.72
CA LYS A 223 -32.78 9.59 51.61
C LYS A 223 -32.18 8.15 51.47
N GLU A 224 -31.13 7.68 52.15
CA GLU A 224 -30.47 8.03 53.41
C GLU A 224 -28.98 7.63 53.41
N VAL A 225 -28.22 8.04 54.44
CA VAL A 225 -26.77 7.75 54.59
C VAL A 225 -26.52 6.92 55.85
N MET A 226 -25.81 5.79 55.73
CA MET A 226 -24.84 5.42 56.78
C MET A 226 -23.67 4.56 56.28
N THR A 227 -22.47 5.05 56.52
CA THR A 227 -21.19 4.32 56.41
C THR A 227 -20.81 3.72 57.76
N SER A 228 -19.91 2.71 57.78
CA SER A 228 -18.60 2.79 58.48
C SER A 228 -18.02 1.42 58.89
N SER A 229 -16.74 1.20 58.55
CA SER A 229 -15.72 0.47 59.34
C SER A 229 -15.85 -1.06 59.60
N LYS A 230 -14.79 -1.84 59.89
CA LYS A 230 -13.29 -1.76 59.71
C LYS A 230 -12.68 -3.11 60.18
N MET A 231 -11.35 -3.29 60.05
CA MET A 231 -10.47 -4.36 60.62
C MET A 231 -10.44 -5.70 59.83
N THR A 232 -9.30 -6.07 59.19
CA THR A 232 -8.12 -6.90 59.66
C THR A 232 -8.44 -8.40 59.82
N GLU A 233 -7.57 -9.41 59.67
CA GLU A 233 -6.16 -9.58 59.18
C GLU A 233 -6.06 -11.00 58.52
N GLU A 234 -4.95 -11.69 58.17
CA GLU A 234 -3.52 -11.76 58.56
C GLU A 234 -2.64 -12.14 57.32
N THR A 235 -1.35 -11.84 57.34
CA THR A 235 -0.33 -12.31 56.36
C THR A 235 0.05 -13.78 56.56
N LYS A 236 0.41 -14.52 55.49
CA LYS A 236 1.41 -15.61 55.58
C LYS A 236 2.13 -15.92 54.26
N ALA A 237 3.38 -16.33 54.40
CA ALA A 237 4.27 -16.77 53.32
C ALA A 237 4.82 -18.18 53.61
N SER A 238 5.37 -18.83 52.60
CA SER A 238 6.35 -19.92 52.78
C SER A 238 7.20 -20.07 51.51
N ASP A 239 8.51 -20.16 51.69
CA ASP A 239 9.47 -20.50 50.64
C ASP A 239 9.39 -21.98 50.25
N ASN A 240 10.04 -22.35 49.13
CA ASN A 240 11.12 -23.34 49.22
C ASN A 240 12.17 -23.24 48.10
N LYS A 241 13.35 -23.80 48.39
CA LYS A 241 14.53 -23.97 47.50
C LYS A 241 14.44 -25.37 46.81
N GLU A 242 15.39 -25.96 46.08
CA GLU A 242 16.81 -25.68 45.76
C GLU A 242 17.25 -26.54 44.53
N SER A 243 18.55 -26.46 44.14
CA SER A 243 19.34 -27.45 43.36
C SER A 243 19.15 -27.54 41.82
N ILE A 244 20.04 -28.18 41.03
CA ILE A 244 21.52 -28.07 40.79
C ILE A 244 21.96 -29.18 39.78
N MET A 245 23.10 -29.00 39.09
CA MET A 245 23.79 -29.94 38.14
C MET A 245 23.09 -30.16 36.77
N ILE A 246 23.74 -30.20 35.59
CA ILE A 246 25.12 -30.53 35.07
C ILE A 246 25.24 -31.97 34.51
N SER A 247 25.20 -32.08 33.18
CA SER A 247 26.04 -32.90 32.28
C SER A 247 25.70 -32.50 30.82
N GLU A 248 26.55 -32.30 29.80
CA GLU A 248 27.88 -32.76 29.33
C GLU A 248 27.90 -33.92 28.31
N GLU A 249 28.21 -33.55 27.05
CA GLU A 249 28.91 -34.29 25.98
C GLU A 249 28.36 -35.60 25.33
N ALA A 250 29.09 -36.04 24.28
CA ALA A 250 28.86 -37.15 23.33
C ALA A 250 27.62 -37.02 22.42
N LYS A 251 27.68 -36.78 21.10
CA LYS A 251 28.66 -37.10 20.02
C LYS A 251 28.78 -38.60 19.67
N SER A 252 27.98 -39.05 18.70
CA SER A 252 28.22 -40.26 17.92
C SER A 252 27.95 -40.03 16.42
N THR A 253 28.86 -40.51 15.58
CA THR A 253 28.81 -40.43 14.11
C THR A 253 28.83 -41.83 13.51
N SER A 254 27.93 -42.15 12.59
CA SER A 254 28.07 -43.34 11.73
C SER A 254 27.25 -43.29 10.43
N THR A 255 27.97 -43.23 9.31
CA THR A 255 27.73 -43.94 8.02
C THR A 255 26.37 -43.86 7.31
N ASP A 256 26.45 -43.23 6.13
CA ASP A 256 26.01 -43.75 4.83
C ASP A 256 25.15 -45.03 4.73
N SER A 257 24.06 -44.95 3.97
CA SER A 257 23.83 -45.91 2.87
C SER A 257 22.92 -45.35 1.77
N SER A 258 23.45 -45.42 0.55
CA SER A 258 22.75 -45.56 -0.74
C SER A 258 21.29 -46.07 -0.69
N MET A 259 20.40 -45.38 -1.42
CA MET A 259 19.55 -46.06 -2.40
C MET A 259 19.17 -45.13 -3.56
N GLN A 260 19.46 -45.57 -4.80
CA GLN A 260 18.91 -44.96 -6.01
C GLN A 260 17.53 -45.56 -6.31
N MET A 261 16.57 -44.72 -6.72
CA MET A 261 15.47 -45.16 -7.58
C MET A 261 15.22 -44.15 -8.69
N SER A 262 15.51 -44.56 -9.92
CA SER A 262 15.24 -43.79 -11.14
C SER A 262 13.79 -44.01 -11.57
N THR A 263 12.95 -42.98 -11.50
CA THR A 263 11.62 -42.97 -12.14
C THR A 263 11.59 -41.96 -13.29
N ALA A 264 11.53 -42.47 -14.52
CA ALA A 264 11.52 -41.64 -15.72
C ALA A 264 10.13 -41.01 -15.96
N MET A 265 10.02 -39.70 -15.79
CA MET A 265 8.82 -38.92 -16.13
C MET A 265 8.71 -38.68 -17.65
N PRO A 266 7.48 -38.59 -18.21
CA PRO A 266 7.26 -38.50 -19.65
C PRO A 266 7.58 -37.12 -20.24
N LYS A 267 7.97 -37.11 -21.53
CA LYS A 267 8.27 -35.88 -22.29
C LYS A 267 7.01 -35.00 -22.45
N SER A 268 6.95 -33.91 -21.69
CA SER A 268 5.90 -32.89 -21.86
C SER A 268 6.07 -32.10 -23.16
N LYS A 269 4.96 -31.53 -23.67
CA LYS A 269 4.91 -30.90 -25.00
C LYS A 269 5.67 -29.56 -25.00
N LYS A 270 6.35 -29.22 -26.10
CA LYS A 270 7.02 -27.92 -26.32
C LYS A 270 6.02 -26.77 -26.16
N GLN A 271 6.04 -26.11 -25.01
CA GLN A 271 5.31 -24.86 -24.77
C GLN A 271 5.92 -23.77 -25.67
N LYS A 272 5.15 -23.31 -26.69
CA LYS A 272 5.62 -22.25 -27.58
C LYS A 272 5.78 -20.97 -26.76
N SER A 273 7.00 -20.42 -26.72
CA SER A 273 7.36 -19.26 -25.91
C SER A 273 6.52 -18.03 -26.29
N VAL A 274 5.61 -17.61 -25.40
CA VAL A 274 4.65 -16.51 -25.63
C VAL A 274 5.33 -15.22 -26.05
N GLY A 275 6.53 -14.92 -25.50
CA GLY A 275 7.32 -13.75 -25.88
C GLY A 275 7.69 -13.64 -27.37
N ARG A 276 7.74 -14.75 -28.12
CA ARG A 276 7.91 -14.69 -29.59
C ARG A 276 6.66 -14.17 -30.29
N ILE A 277 5.47 -14.52 -29.80
CA ILE A 277 4.20 -14.04 -30.36
C ILE A 277 4.06 -12.53 -30.10
N VAL A 278 4.33 -12.09 -28.88
CA VAL A 278 4.34 -10.66 -28.52
C VAL A 278 5.36 -9.87 -29.38
N GLY A 279 6.57 -10.41 -29.57
CA GLY A 279 7.58 -9.80 -30.44
C GLY A 279 7.12 -9.63 -31.89
N TYR A 280 6.45 -10.63 -32.48
CA TYR A 280 5.90 -10.51 -33.83
C TYR A 280 4.75 -9.49 -33.92
N VAL A 281 3.90 -9.38 -32.90
CA VAL A 281 2.81 -8.37 -32.87
C VAL A 281 3.39 -6.95 -32.81
N ILE A 282 4.38 -6.70 -31.94
CA ILE A 282 5.05 -5.39 -31.85
C ILE A 282 5.75 -5.04 -33.17
N LEU A 283 6.48 -5.99 -33.77
CA LEU A 283 7.14 -5.77 -35.05
C LEU A 283 6.14 -5.46 -36.18
N ALA A 284 5.01 -6.19 -36.23
CA ALA A 284 3.95 -5.94 -37.20
C ALA A 284 3.37 -4.54 -37.07
N LEU A 285 3.04 -4.09 -35.84
CA LEU A 285 2.54 -2.74 -35.57
C LEU A 285 3.53 -1.65 -36.01
N ILE A 286 4.83 -1.83 -35.74
CA ILE A 286 5.88 -0.89 -36.19
C ILE A 286 5.93 -0.85 -37.73
N THR A 287 5.93 -2.00 -38.42
CA THR A 287 5.95 -2.01 -39.89
C THR A 287 4.70 -1.37 -40.50
N LEU A 288 3.54 -1.56 -39.90
CA LEU A 288 2.27 -1.00 -40.37
C LEU A 288 2.22 0.52 -40.15
N GLY A 289 2.76 1.02 -39.03
CA GLY A 289 2.96 2.45 -38.78
C GLY A 289 3.90 3.13 -39.78
N VAL A 290 5.03 2.48 -40.13
CA VAL A 290 5.97 3.00 -41.15
C VAL A 290 5.32 3.03 -42.54
N ILE A 291 4.53 2.02 -42.90
CA ILE A 291 3.78 2.00 -44.17
C ILE A 291 2.72 3.11 -44.19
N ALA A 292 1.96 3.28 -43.10
CA ALA A 292 0.94 4.34 -43.00
C ALA A 292 1.57 5.74 -43.11
N PHE A 293 2.69 5.99 -42.42
CA PHE A 293 3.43 7.24 -42.52
C PHE A 293 3.97 7.49 -43.94
N GLY A 294 4.52 6.46 -44.60
CA GLY A 294 4.96 6.54 -45.98
C GLY A 294 3.84 6.87 -46.97
N VAL A 295 2.62 6.34 -46.76
CA VAL A 295 1.43 6.68 -47.55
C VAL A 295 0.99 8.13 -47.31
N ILE A 296 1.01 8.61 -46.06
CA ILE A 296 0.70 10.02 -45.74
C ILE A 296 1.68 10.96 -46.46
N CYS A 297 2.98 10.72 -46.37
CA CYS A 297 3.99 11.53 -47.08
C CYS A 297 3.84 11.47 -48.61
N LEU A 298 3.32 10.36 -49.17
CA LEU A 298 3.04 10.26 -50.61
C LEU A 298 1.80 11.08 -51.01
N LEU A 299 0.74 11.09 -50.19
CA LEU A 299 -0.49 11.86 -50.42
C LEU A 299 -0.28 13.37 -50.27
N ASP A 300 0.58 13.75 -49.32
CA ASP A 300 1.11 15.11 -49.10
C ASP A 300 1.94 15.57 -50.32
N TRP A 301 2.91 14.76 -50.78
CA TRP A 301 3.68 15.02 -52.02
C TRP A 301 2.79 15.13 -53.27
N LEU A 302 1.71 14.34 -53.35
CA LEU A 302 0.73 14.39 -54.44
C LEU A 302 -0.22 15.61 -54.36
N GLY A 303 -0.10 16.46 -53.33
CA GLY A 303 -0.96 17.63 -53.14
C GLY A 303 -2.43 17.28 -52.88
N THR A 304 -2.70 16.07 -52.38
CA THR A 304 -4.08 15.58 -52.16
C THR A 304 -4.61 15.86 -50.76
N THR A 305 -3.73 16.20 -49.82
CA THR A 305 -4.06 16.46 -48.41
C THR A 305 -3.13 17.50 -47.80
N ASP A 306 -3.62 18.73 -47.54
CA ASP A 306 -2.92 19.72 -46.70
C ASP A 306 -2.97 19.27 -45.21
N LEU A 307 -2.12 18.32 -44.84
CA LEU A 307 -2.14 17.66 -43.51
C LEU A 307 -0.94 18.04 -42.62
N LEU A 308 0.00 18.86 -43.11
CA LEU A 308 1.20 19.31 -42.39
C LEU A 308 1.36 20.85 -42.36
N PRO A 309 0.54 21.58 -41.59
CA PRO A 309 0.64 23.05 -41.47
C PRO A 309 1.91 23.56 -40.75
N PHE A 310 2.88 22.69 -40.45
CA PHE A 310 4.07 22.99 -39.64
C PHE A 310 5.39 23.03 -40.40
N ILE A 311 5.41 22.79 -41.72
CA ILE A 311 6.61 22.94 -42.57
C ILE A 311 6.37 24.09 -43.56
N SER A 312 6.50 25.33 -43.07
CA SER A 312 6.50 26.51 -43.93
C SER A 312 7.82 26.57 -44.73
N PRO A 313 7.79 26.59 -46.07
CA PRO A 313 9.00 26.70 -46.87
C PRO A 313 9.58 28.13 -46.82
N LYS A 314 10.91 28.21 -46.88
CA LYS A 314 11.70 29.43 -47.13
C LYS A 314 12.50 29.25 -48.41
#